data_AF-A0A124SQ62-F1
#
_entry.id   AF-A0A124SQ62-F1
#
_cell.length_a   1.000
_cell.length_b   1.000
_cell.length_c   1.000
_cell.angle_alpha   90.00
_cell.angle_beta   90.00
_cell.angle_gamma   90.00
#
_symmetry.space_group_name_H-M   'P 1'
#
loop_
_entity.id
_entity.type
_entity.pdbx_description
1 polymer ?
#
loop_
_entity_poly.entity_id
_entity_poly.type
_entity_poly.pdbx_seq_one_letter_code
_entity_poly.pdbx_strand_id
1 'polypeptide(L)' 'MAGSLPDDENPKTTHLTPYARGYEAYLNGLDRDDNPYEWLTGGWHDWMLGFAESESADRGLSAGEAYE' A
#
# COMPACT_ATOMS: atom_id res chain seq x y z
N MET A 1 -22.55 -4.20 -17.21
CA MET A 1 -22.77 -4.70 -15.85
C MET A 1 -21.51 -4.37 -15.06
N ALA A 2 -21.59 -3.39 -14.16
CA ALA A 2 -20.46 -3.05 -13.29
C ALA A 2 -20.42 -4.11 -12.18
N GLY A 3 -19.40 -4.97 -12.20
CA GLY A 3 -19.18 -5.94 -11.13
C GLY A 3 -18.84 -5.18 -9.86
N SER A 4 -19.61 -5.44 -8.80
CA SER A 4 -19.24 -5.01 -7.46
C SER A 4 -17.94 -5.70 -7.09
N LEU A 5 -16.87 -4.92 -6.91
CA LEU A 5 -15.66 -5.40 -6.24
C LEU A 5 -16.08 -5.88 -4.83
N PRO A 6 -15.59 -7.03 -4.34
CA PRO A 6 -15.82 -7.46 -2.96
C PRO A 6 -15.55 -6.31 -1.99
N ASP A 7 -16.34 -6.21 -0.92
CA ASP A 7 -16.25 -5.14 0.09
C ASP A 7 -14.86 -5.01 0.75
N ASP A 8 -13.94 -5.96 0.51
CA ASP A 8 -12.51 -5.93 0.86
C ASP A 8 -11.66 -5.02 -0.04
N GLU A 9 -12.08 -4.73 -1.26
CA GLU A 9 -11.39 -3.82 -2.19
C GLU A 9 -11.85 -2.38 -2.06
N ASN A 10 -12.78 -2.08 -1.14
CA ASN A 10 -13.05 -0.70 -0.79
C ASN A 10 -11.98 -0.26 0.23
N PRO A 11 -11.01 0.59 -0.17
CA PRO A 11 -9.92 1.01 0.70
C PRO A 11 -10.40 1.96 1.81
N LYS A 12 -11.71 2.05 2.09
CA LYS A 12 -12.28 2.72 3.26
C LYS A 12 -12.84 1.75 4.30
N THR A 13 -13.09 0.48 3.98
CA THR A 13 -13.79 -0.50 4.84
C THR A 13 -12.89 -1.49 5.56
N THR A 14 -11.66 -1.74 5.10
CA THR A 14 -10.72 -2.59 5.84
C THR A 14 -10.35 -1.93 7.17
N HIS A 15 -10.41 -2.65 8.30
CA HIS A 15 -10.05 -2.14 9.65
C HIS A 15 -8.56 -1.79 9.83
N LEU A 16 -7.83 -1.68 8.74
CA LEU A 16 -6.41 -1.41 8.70
C LEU A 16 -6.14 0.08 8.91
N THR A 17 -5.06 0.36 9.64
CA THR A 17 -4.54 1.72 9.73
C THR A 17 -4.08 2.19 8.35
N PRO A 18 -4.04 3.51 8.08
CA PRO A 18 -3.54 4.03 6.81
C PRO A 18 -2.17 3.48 6.43
N TYR A 19 -1.27 3.36 7.41
CA TYR A 19 0.04 2.73 7.26
C TYR A 19 -0.03 1.28 6.78
N ALA A 20 -0.82 0.42 7.44
CA ALA A 20 -0.92 -0.99 7.06
C ALA A 20 -1.49 -1.15 5.64
N ARG A 21 -2.43 -0.27 5.26
CA ARG A 21 -2.94 -0.23 3.88
C ARG A 21 -1.88 0.18 2.86
N GLY A 22 -1.02 1.13 3.19
CA GLY A 22 0.09 1.52 2.32
C GLY A 22 1.06 0.36 2.09
N TYR A 23 1.37 -0.36 3.16
CA TYR A 23 2.25 -1.53 3.11
C TYR A 23 1.68 -2.64 2.22
N GLU A 24 0.39 -2.97 2.39
CA GLU A 24 -0.31 -3.95 1.55
C GLU A 24 -0.50 -3.48 0.11
N ALA A 25 -0.69 -2.18 -0.12
CA ALA A 25 -0.88 -1.64 -1.45
C ALA A 25 0.33 -1.95 -2.35
N TYR A 26 1.55 -1.75 -1.86
CA TYR A 26 2.76 -2.14 -2.58
C TYR A 26 2.81 -3.64 -2.89
N LEU A 27 2.51 -4.49 -1.89
CA LEU A 27 2.52 -5.95 -2.06
C LEU A 27 1.49 -6.44 -3.08
N ASN A 28 0.37 -5.73 -3.20
CA ASN A 28 -0.67 -6.00 -4.19
C ASN A 28 -0.38 -5.36 -5.56
N GLY A 29 0.74 -4.64 -5.71
CA GLY A 29 1.16 -4.02 -6.97
C GLY A 29 0.39 -2.75 -7.34
N LEU A 30 -0.21 -2.06 -6.37
CA LEU A 30 -0.81 -0.74 -6.56
C LEU A 30 0.26 0.34 -6.71
N ASP A 31 -0.09 1.44 -7.35
CA ASP A 31 0.77 2.60 -7.48
C ASP A 31 0.57 3.59 -6.32
N ARG A 32 1.55 4.47 -6.10
CA ARG A 32 1.46 5.52 -5.07
C ARG A 32 0.28 6.48 -5.29
N ASP A 33 -0.12 6.64 -6.55
CA ASP A 33 -1.23 7.52 -6.94
C ASP A 33 -2.61 6.90 -6.59
N ASP A 34 -2.66 5.60 -6.27
CA ASP A 34 -3.88 4.91 -5.79
C ASP A 34 -4.15 5.16 -4.30
N ASN A 35 -3.37 6.04 -3.65
CA ASN A 35 -3.57 6.44 -2.27
C ASN A 35 -5.00 7.02 -2.07
N PRO A 36 -5.86 6.38 -1.26
CA PRO A 36 -7.26 6.78 -1.11
C PRO A 36 -7.45 8.00 -0.20
N TYR A 37 -6.40 8.49 0.45
CA TYR A 37 -6.44 9.59 1.40
C TYR A 37 -6.21 10.92 0.69
N GLU A 38 -6.89 11.96 1.16
CA GLU A 38 -6.72 13.32 0.63
C GLU A 38 -5.26 13.78 0.80
N TRP A 39 -4.74 14.42 -0.24
CA TRP A 39 -3.35 14.85 -0.35
C TRP A 39 -2.88 15.63 0.90
N LEU A 40 -1.74 15.24 1.45
CA LEU A 40 -1.12 15.83 2.66
C LEU A 40 -1.95 15.77 3.96
N THR A 41 -3.00 14.95 4.01
CA THR A 41 -3.62 14.60 5.30
C THR A 41 -2.74 13.63 6.08
N GLY A 42 -2.99 13.48 7.39
CA GLY A 42 -2.26 12.49 8.21
C GLY A 42 -2.37 11.07 7.65
N GLY A 43 -3.56 10.66 7.18
CA GLY A 43 -3.75 9.36 6.54
C GLY A 43 -2.95 9.20 5.25
N TRP A 44 -2.79 10.27 4.46
CA TRP A 44 -1.93 10.24 3.27
C TRP A 44 -0.47 10.01 3.65
N HIS A 45 0.02 10.70 4.68
CA HIS A 45 1.41 10.56 5.15
C HIS A 45 1.67 9.14 5.67
N ASP A 46 0.77 8.63 6.52
CA ASP A 46 0.87 7.30 7.11
C ASP A 46 0.83 6.20 6.03
N TRP A 47 -0.06 6.33 5.05
CA TRP A 47 -0.13 5.40 3.91
C TRP A 47 1.15 5.43 3.07
N MET A 48 1.67 6.63 2.75
CA MET A 48 2.92 6.76 1.99
C MET A 48 4.12 6.16 2.73
N LEU A 49 4.15 6.27 4.07
CA LEU A 49 5.17 5.64 4.90
C LEU A 49 5.12 4.11 4.79
N GLY A 50 3.95 3.51 4.94
CA GLY A 50 3.79 2.05 4.81
C GLY A 50 4.17 1.54 3.43
N PHE A 51 3.76 2.25 2.38
CA PHE A 51 4.11 1.91 1.00
C PHE A 51 5.63 1.94 0.77
N ALA A 52 6.29 3.02 1.19
CA ALA A 52 7.73 3.18 1.03
C ALA A 52 8.54 2.15 1.83
N GLU A 53 8.04 1.73 2.99
CA GLU A 53 8.68 0.68 3.80
C GLU A 53 8.60 -0.68 3.11
N SER A 54 7.43 -1.06 2.59
CA SER A 54 7.23 -2.30 1.84
C SER A 54 8.12 -2.34 0.58
N GLU A 55 8.18 -1.23 -0.16
CA GLU A 55 9.08 -1.06 -1.31
C GLU A 55 10.56 -1.23 -0.94
N SER A 56 10.96 -0.69 0.22
CA SER A 56 12.34 -0.80 0.69
C SER A 56 12.68 -2.23 1.14
N ALA A 57 11.74 -2.93 1.78
CA ALA A 57 11.90 -4.31 2.20
C ALA A 57 12.05 -5.26 0.99
N ASP A 58 11.21 -5.10 -0.04
CA ASP A 58 11.28 -5.88 -1.27
C ASP A 58 12.60 -5.65 -2.03
N ARG A 59 13.03 -4.39 -2.16
CA ARG A 59 14.35 -4.08 -2.71
C ARG A 59 15.49 -4.68 -1.88
N GLY A 60 15.38 -4.65 -0.55
CA GLY A 60 16.37 -5.26 0.35
C GLY A 60 16.47 -6.77 0.17
N LEU A 61 15.34 -7.47 0.00
CA LEU A 61 15.31 -8.90 -0.32
C LEU A 61 15.94 -9.18 -1.69
N SER A 62 15.57 -8.43 -2.72
CA SER A 62 16.15 -8.59 -4.06
C SER A 62 17.67 -8.35 -4.09
N ALA A 63 18.16 -7.43 -3.25
CA ALA A 63 19.59 -7.18 -3.10
C ALA A 63 20.28 -8.33 -2.36
N GLY A 64 19.65 -8.96 -1.37
CA GLY A 64 20.17 -10.12 -0.66
C GLY A 64 20.29 -11.37 -1.55
N GLU A 65 19.29 -11.62 -2.40
CA GLU A 65 19.30 -12.75 -3.35
C GLU A 65 20.32 -12.58 -4.49
N ALA A 66 20.72 -11.34 -4.81
CA ALA A 66 21.70 -11.07 -5.87
C ALA A 66 23.16 -11.42 -5.48
N TYR A 67 23.44 -11.74 -4.22
CA TYR A 67 24.78 -12.08 -3.72
C TYR A 67 24.95 -13.54 -3.27
N GLU A 68 23.97 -14.43 -3.54
CA GLU A 68 24.09 -15.89 -3.32
C GLU A 68 24.51 -16.67 -4.59
#